data_AF-A0A3D2HU16-F1
#
_entry.id   AF-A0A3D2HU16-F1
#
_cell.length_a   1.000
_cell.length_b   1.000
_cell.length_c   1.000
_cell.angle_alpha   90.00
_cell.angle_beta   90.00
_cell.angle_gamma   90.00
#
_symmetry.space_group_name_H-M   'P 1'
#
loop_
_entity.id
_entity.type
_entity.pdbx_description
1 polymer ?
#
loop_
_entity_poly.entity_id
_entity_poly.type
_entity_poly.pdbx_seq_one_letter_code
_entity_poly.pdbx_strand_id
1 'polypeptide(L)' 'MAILELRDICKDYQQGKEPVRVLKNINLTVEKGDYLAIMGPSGSGKTTLMNIIGCLDV' A
#
# COMPACT_ATOMS: atom_id res chain seq x y z
N MET A 1 11.59 2.31 17.28
CA MET A 1 10.17 1.93 17.49
C MET A 1 9.47 2.42 16.24
N ALA A 2 8.90 1.49 15.50
CA ALA A 2 8.28 1.77 14.22
C ALA A 2 7.25 2.90 14.36
N ILE A 3 7.28 3.86 13.43
CA ILE A 3 6.28 4.92 13.34
C ILE A 3 5.10 4.48 12.46
N LEU A 4 5.33 3.52 11.56
CA LEU A 4 4.33 2.90 10.71
C LEU A 4 4.65 1.41 10.57
N GLU A 5 3.62 0.58 10.73
CA GLU A 5 3.70 -0.86 10.49
C GLU A 5 2.49 -1.32 9.67
N LEU A 6 2.76 -1.92 8.51
CA LEU A 6 1.78 -2.56 7.64
C LEU A 6 2.04 -4.05 7.66
N ARG A 7 0.99 -4.83 7.96
CA ARG A 7 1.06 -6.30 7.99
C ARG A 7 0.02 -6.89 7.07
N ASP A 8 0.49 -7.75 6.16
CA ASP A 8 -0.33 -8.53 5.23
C ASP A 8 -1.39 -7.72 4.45
N ILE A 9 -1.05 -6.47 4.11
CA ILE A 9 -1.98 -5.57 3.45
C ILE A 9 -2.32 -6.07 2.05
N CYS A 10 -3.61 -6.28 1.83
CA CYS A 10 -4.20 -6.70 0.57
C CYS A 10 -5.27 -5.70 0.15
N LYS A 11 -5.36 -5.40 -1.14
CA LYS A 11 -6.41 -4.54 -1.67
C LYS A 11 -6.83 -4.99 -3.05
N ASP A 12 -8.13 -5.20 -3.18
CA ASP A 12 -8.83 -5.43 -4.45
C ASP A 12 -9.63 -4.18 -4.81
N TYR A 13 -9.68 -3.87 -6.10
CA TYR A 13 -10.68 -2.95 -6.64
C TYR A 13 -11.59 -3.69 -7.59
N GLN A 14 -12.87 -3.36 -7.56
CA GLN A 14 -13.84 -3.88 -8.53
C GLN A 14 -13.60 -3.18 -9.87
N GLN A 15 -13.13 -3.91 -10.88
CA GLN A 15 -12.96 -3.37 -12.23
C GLN A 15 -13.79 -4.19 -13.20
N GLY A 16 -15.03 -3.74 -13.45
CA GLY A 16 -15.98 -4.50 -14.24
C GLY A 16 -16.47 -5.76 -13.51
N LYS A 17 -16.42 -6.90 -14.19
CA LYS A 17 -16.96 -8.17 -13.67
C LYS A 17 -16.01 -8.90 -12.72
N GLU A 18 -14.70 -8.65 -12.80
CA GLU A 18 -13.71 -9.34 -11.98
C GLU A 18 -12.97 -8.36 -11.05
N PRO A 19 -12.67 -8.78 -9.81
CA PRO A 19 -11.83 -7.99 -8.91
C PRO A 19 -10.38 -8.00 -9.38
N VAL A 20 -9.73 -6.83 -9.30
CA VAL A 20 -8.31 -6.67 -9.61
C VAL A 20 -7.54 -6.49 -8.30
N ARG A 21 -6.66 -7.46 -8.01
CA ARG A 21 -5.75 -7.44 -6.86
C ARG A 21 -4.59 -6.48 -7.11
N VAL A 22 -4.67 -5.31 -6.48
CA VAL A 22 -3.69 -4.22 -6.60
C VAL A 22 -2.58 -4.33 -5.55
N LEU A 23 -2.91 -4.62 -4.30
CA LEU A 23 -1.91 -4.89 -3.25
C LEU A 23 -1.94 -6.37 -2.86
N LYS A 24 -0.76 -6.99 -2.83
CA LYS A 24 -0.57 -8.43 -2.63
C LYS A 24 0.32 -8.68 -1.41
N ASN A 25 -0.28 -8.93 -0.25
CA ASN A 25 0.39 -9.25 1.01
C ASN A 25 1.57 -8.31 1.33
N ILE A 26 1.31 -7.00 1.27
CA ILE A 26 2.34 -6.00 1.52
C ILE A 26 2.66 -5.94 3.01
N ASN A 27 3.94 -6.10 3.32
CA ASN A 27 4.50 -5.98 4.65
C ASN A 27 5.56 -4.86 4.61
N LEU A 28 5.39 -3.83 5.44
CA LEU A 28 6.28 -2.67 5.49
C LEU A 28 6.39 -2.15 6.91
N THR A 29 7.62 -1.97 7.39
CA THR A 29 7.92 -1.30 8.66
C THR A 29 8.73 -0.06 8.34
N VAL A 30 8.34 1.07 8.92
CA VAL A 30 9.07 2.34 8.81
C VAL A 30 9.45 2.80 10.20
N GLU A 31 10.72 3.08 10.41
CA GLU A 31 11.23 3.59 11.67
C GLU A 31 11.17 5.12 11.72
N LYS A 32 11.14 5.65 12.93
CA LYS A 32 11.13 7.10 13.13
C LYS A 32 12.43 7.71 12.59
N GLY A 33 12.28 8.63 11.63
CA GLY A 33 13.41 9.34 11.02
C GLY A 33 13.82 8.81 9.65
N ASP A 34 13.23 7.71 9.18
CA ASP A 34 13.48 7.21 7.83
C ASP A 34 13.05 8.22 6.76
N TYR A 35 13.87 8.34 5.72
CA TYR A 35 13.55 9.07 4.50
C TYR A 35 13.51 8.09 3.33
N LEU A 36 12.29 7.78 2.88
CA LEU A 36 12.03 6.66 1.96
C LEU A 36 11.21 7.10 0.75
N ALA A 37 11.42 6.40 -0.37
CA ALA A 37 10.71 6.62 -1.61
C ALA A 37 10.08 5.33 -2.11
N ILE A 38 8.81 5.39 -2.50
CA ILE A 38 8.09 4.28 -3.12
C ILE A 38 8.09 4.48 -4.64
N MET A 39 8.74 3.58 -5.37
CA MET A 39 8.90 3.64 -6.82
C MET A 39 8.33 2.40 -7.52
N GLY A 40 8.01 2.54 -8.81
CA GLY A 40 7.47 1.45 -9.61
C GLY A 40 6.61 1.95 -10.79
N PRO A 41 6.31 1.09 -11.77
CA PRO A 41 5.57 1.47 -12.98
C PRO A 41 4.15 1.97 -12.68
N SER A 42 3.52 2.67 -13.63
CA SER A 42 2.12 3.07 -13.50
C SER A 42 1.22 1.85 -13.25
N GLY A 43 0.22 1.99 -12.37
CA GLY A 43 -0.69 0.89 -12.02
C GLY A 43 -0.18 -0.12 -10.99
N SER A 44 1.06 0.01 -10.49
CA SER A 44 1.63 -0.96 -9.53
C SER A 44 1.10 -0.88 -8.08
N GLY A 45 0.09 -0.07 -7.80
CA GLY A 45 -0.51 0.05 -6.45
C GLY A 45 0.12 1.07 -5.50
N LYS A 46 1.09 1.90 -5.95
CA LYS A 46 1.77 2.90 -5.10
C LYS A 46 0.79 3.89 -4.45
N THR A 47 -0.08 4.51 -5.23
CA THR A 47 -1.07 5.47 -4.71
C THR A 47 -2.06 4.79 -3.78
N THR A 48 -2.47 3.55 -4.08
CA THR A 48 -3.32 2.75 -3.19
C THR A 48 -2.65 2.51 -1.84
N LEU A 49 -1.38 2.10 -1.84
CA LEU A 49 -0.61 1.93 -0.61
C LEU A 49 -0.47 3.25 0.17
N MET A 50 -0.19 4.35 -0.51
CA MET A 50 -0.10 5.69 0.10
C MET A 50 -1.44 6.15 0.69
N ASN A 51 -2.56 5.84 0.06
CA ASN A 51 -3.89 6.15 0.61
C ASN A 51 -4.17 5.38 1.90
N ILE A 52 -3.81 4.09 1.95
CA ILE A 52 -3.92 3.28 3.18
C ILE A 52 -3.03 3.85 4.28
N ILE A 53 -1.78 4.17 3.98
CA ILE A 53 -0.85 4.81 4.93
C ILE A 53 -1.42 6.14 5.46
N GLY A 54 -2.07 6.92 4.58
CA GLY A 54 -2.70 8.19 4.92
C GLY A 54 -4.07 8.08 5.58
N CYS A 55 -4.57 6.88 5.88
CA CYS A 55 -5.91 6.63 6.41
C CYS A 55 -7.04 7.17 5.50
N LEU A 56 -6.81 7.19 4.19
CA LEU A 56 -7.76 7.67 3.17
C LEU A 56 -8.53 6.54 2.47
N ASP A 57 -8.10 5.29 2.65
CA ASP A 57 -8.72 4.08 2.09
C ASP A 57 -8.48 2.89 3.05
N VAL A 58 -9.24 1.81 2.89
CA VAL A 58 -9.20 0.59 3.73
C VAL A 58 -9.08 -0.69 2.92
#